data_AF-A0A8D8JPV1-F1
#
_entry.id   AF-A0A8D8JPV1-F1
#
_cell.length_a   1.000
_cell.length_b   1.000
_cell.length_c   1.000
_cell.angle_alpha   90.00
_cell.angle_beta   90.00
_cell.angle_gamma   90.00
#
_symmetry.space_group_name_H-M   'P 1'
#
loop_
_entity.id
_entity.type
_entity.pdbx_description
1 polymer ?
#
loop_
_entity_poly.entity_id
_entity_poly.type
_entity_poly.pdbx_seq_one_letter_code
_entity_poly.pdbx_strand_id
1 'polypeptide(L)'
;LLVEIKITCNYAFFNPQFLDADVFLTNPKTLTKLVSLSLPIVAPMLLSDGLYSNFWCGMTPDYYYERTEEYKEILNYGKTGEFTVPMVHSAVMVNINLLEAKNLAFETKRLPPGRYGGPQDDIIIFAMSANYSGIPMAISN
;
A
#
# COMPACT_ATOMS: atom_id res chain seq x y z
N LEU A 1 12.99 8.58 -2.83
CA LEU A 1 12.69 9.42 -4.01
C LEU A 1 11.62 8.65 -4.79
N LEU A 2 10.35 8.79 -4.39
CA LEU A 2 9.23 8.19 -5.12
C LEU A 2 9.20 8.81 -6.51
N VAL A 3 9.41 8.01 -7.54
CA VAL A 3 9.14 8.44 -8.91
C VAL A 3 7.64 8.23 -9.12
N GLU A 4 6.89 9.31 -9.31
CA GLU A 4 5.48 9.21 -9.67
C GLU A 4 5.35 8.68 -11.11
N ILE A 5 5.38 7.37 -11.29
CA ILE A 5 5.04 6.75 -12.58
C ILE A 5 3.52 6.67 -12.67
N LYS A 6 2.89 7.75 -13.17
CA LYS A 6 1.48 7.71 -13.61
C LYS A 6 1.34 6.83 -14.84
N ILE A 7 1.17 5.52 -14.64
CA ILE A 7 0.74 4.64 -15.73
C ILE A 7 -0.76 4.91 -15.98
N THR A 8 -1.04 5.72 -16.99
CA THR A 8 -2.40 5.98 -17.47
C THR A 8 -2.83 4.82 -18.35
N CYS A 9 -3.73 3.96 -17.84
CA CYS A 9 -4.34 2.91 -18.65
C CYS A 9 -5.74 3.34 -19.12
N ASN A 10 -6.00 3.22 -20.42
CA ASN A 10 -7.19 3.71 -21.14
C ASN A 10 -8.48 2.93 -20.84
N TYR A 11 -8.86 2.78 -19.57
CA TYR A 11 -10.13 2.17 -19.19
C TYR A 11 -10.76 2.93 -18.02
N ALA A 12 -11.55 3.97 -18.33
CA ALA A 12 -12.67 4.57 -17.56
C ALA A 12 -12.59 4.76 -16.02
N PHE A 13 -11.51 4.40 -15.35
CA PHE A 13 -11.30 4.42 -13.91
C PHE A 13 -9.87 4.90 -13.67
N PHE A 14 -9.74 6.18 -13.34
CA PHE A 14 -8.46 6.86 -13.15
C PHE A 14 -7.78 6.46 -11.83
N ASN A 15 -7.45 5.19 -11.60
CA ASN A 15 -6.77 4.81 -10.34
C ASN A 15 -5.28 5.15 -10.43
N PRO A 16 -4.76 6.14 -9.67
CA PRO A 16 -3.34 6.44 -9.64
C PRO A 16 -2.58 5.25 -9.06
N GLN A 17 -1.43 4.99 -9.67
CA GLN A 17 -0.48 4.01 -9.20
C GLN A 17 0.76 4.75 -8.68
N PHE A 18 1.16 4.41 -7.46
CA PHE A 18 2.45 4.80 -6.90
C PHE A 18 3.40 3.62 -7.06
N LEU A 19 4.48 3.82 -7.81
CA LEU A 19 5.45 2.77 -8.11
C LEU A 19 6.85 3.35 -7.93
N ASP A 20 7.61 2.80 -6.99
CA ASP A 20 9.01 3.18 -6.82
C ASP A 20 9.83 2.78 -8.05
N ALA A 21 10.89 3.54 -8.32
CA ALA A 21 11.69 3.38 -9.54
C ALA A 21 12.48 2.06 -9.61
N ASP A 22 12.65 1.40 -8.48
CA ASP A 22 13.35 0.12 -8.32
C ASP A 22 12.40 -1.09 -8.30
N VAL A 23 11.10 -0.87 -8.54
CA VAL A 23 10.12 -1.95 -8.66
C VAL A 23 9.99 -2.45 -10.09
N PHE A 24 10.19 -3.75 -10.26
CA PHE A 24 10.02 -4.44 -11.54
C PHE A 24 8.80 -5.34 -11.52
N LEU A 25 7.71 -4.90 -12.14
CA LEU A 25 6.53 -5.75 -12.36
C LEU A 25 6.76 -6.68 -13.55
N THR A 26 7.13 -7.93 -13.27
CA THR A 26 7.43 -8.93 -14.31
C THR A 26 6.20 -9.70 -14.80
N ASN A 27 5.15 -9.80 -13.97
CA ASN A 27 3.90 -10.43 -14.36
C ASN A 27 3.00 -9.42 -15.14
N PRO A 28 2.74 -9.64 -16.44
CA PRO A 28 1.96 -8.69 -17.25
C PRO A 28 0.48 -8.59 -16.84
N LYS A 29 -0.02 -9.54 -16.03
CA LYS A 29 -1.40 -9.54 -15.54
C LYS A 29 -1.58 -8.78 -14.22
N THR A 30 -0.51 -8.29 -13.59
CA THR A 30 -0.57 -7.65 -12.28
C THR A 30 -1.57 -6.49 -12.25
N LEU A 31 -1.46 -5.54 -13.19
CA LEU A 31 -2.37 -4.38 -13.21
C LEU A 31 -3.83 -4.79 -13.40
N THR A 32 -4.10 -5.70 -14.34
CA THR A 32 -5.46 -6.21 -14.58
C THR A 32 -6.02 -6.91 -13.35
N LYS A 33 -5.21 -7.71 -12.64
CA LYS A 33 -5.62 -8.36 -11.38
C LYS A 33 -5.99 -7.29 -10.35
N LEU A 34 -5.11 -6.33 -10.07
CA LEU A 34 -5.34 -5.30 -9.06
C LEU A 34 -6.59 -4.45 -9.35
N VAL A 35 -6.81 -4.06 -10.61
CA VAL A 35 -8.03 -3.34 -11.02
C VAL A 35 -9.28 -4.20 -10.77
N SER A 36 -9.23 -5.48 -11.11
CA SER A 36 -10.39 -6.39 -10.96
C SER A 36 -10.79 -6.61 -9.50
N LEU A 37 -9.86 -6.48 -8.55
CA LEU A 37 -10.15 -6.63 -7.11
C LEU A 37 -11.08 -5.52 -6.58
N SER A 38 -11.13 -4.36 -7.24
CA SER A 38 -11.98 -3.22 -6.83
C SER A 38 -11.77 -2.81 -5.36
N LEU A 39 -10.57 -3.00 -4.82
CA LEU A 39 -10.22 -2.68 -3.44
C LEU A 39 -9.84 -1.19 -3.30
N PRO A 40 -10.04 -0.58 -2.11
CA PRO A 40 -9.71 0.83 -1.89
C PRO A 40 -8.24 1.18 -2.10
N ILE A 41 -7.35 0.40 -1.48
CA ILE A 41 -5.90 0.47 -1.65
C ILE A 41 -5.39 -0.96 -1.73
N VAL A 42 -4.68 -1.29 -2.80
CA VAL A 42 -4.11 -2.63 -2.98
C VAL A 42 -2.71 -2.57 -3.57
N ALA A 43 -1.82 -3.42 -3.05
CA ALA A 43 -0.48 -3.63 -3.57
C ALA A 43 -0.31 -5.08 -4.05
N PRO A 44 0.43 -5.33 -5.14
CA PRO A 44 0.95 -6.67 -5.41
C PRO A 44 2.10 -6.96 -4.45
N MET A 45 2.20 -8.20 -3.97
CA MET A 45 3.34 -8.63 -3.16
C MET A 45 4.60 -8.64 -4.01
N LEU A 46 5.58 -7.84 -3.60
CA LEU A 46 6.89 -7.79 -4.23
C LEU A 46 7.81 -8.80 -3.55
N LEU A 47 8.49 -9.58 -4.37
CA LEU A 47 9.57 -10.46 -3.92
C LEU A 47 10.84 -9.64 -3.73
N SER A 48 11.51 -9.84 -2.60
CA SER A 48 12.80 -9.24 -2.27
C SER A 48 13.66 -10.27 -1.54
N ASP A 49 14.91 -9.94 -1.27
CA ASP A 49 15.81 -10.86 -0.57
C ASP A 49 15.42 -11.02 0.92
N GLY A 50 15.56 -12.25 1.42
CA GLY A 50 15.26 -12.61 2.81
C GLY A 50 13.79 -12.44 3.21
N LEU A 51 13.57 -11.76 4.34
CA LEU A 51 12.24 -11.54 4.95
C LEU A 51 11.70 -10.13 4.70
N TYR A 52 12.26 -9.38 3.76
CA TYR A 52 11.78 -8.06 3.39
C TYR A 52 10.75 -8.16 2.27
N SER A 53 9.70 -7.36 2.33
CA SER A 53 8.69 -7.21 1.28
C SER A 53 7.96 -5.88 1.47
N ASN A 54 7.06 -5.54 0.55
CA ASN A 54 6.43 -4.23 0.44
C ASN A 54 5.15 -4.05 1.27
N PHE A 55 5.05 -4.77 2.39
CA PHE A 55 3.89 -4.73 3.29
C PHE A 55 4.28 -5.10 4.72
N TRP A 56 3.52 -4.61 5.70
CA TRP A 56 3.67 -5.01 7.11
C TRP A 56 2.37 -5.66 7.60
N CYS A 57 2.45 -6.78 8.32
CA CYS A 57 1.27 -7.40 8.96
C CYS A 57 0.97 -6.87 10.37
N GLY A 58 1.88 -6.08 10.95
CA GLY A 58 1.74 -5.52 12.27
C GLY A 58 2.45 -4.17 12.34
N MET A 59 1.98 -3.31 13.24
CA MET A 59 2.56 -2.01 13.50
C MET A 59 2.50 -1.73 14.99
N THR A 60 3.64 -1.38 15.59
CA THR A 60 3.74 -1.04 17.01
C THR A 60 2.98 0.27 17.31
N PRO A 61 2.69 0.56 18.60
CA PRO A 61 2.14 1.86 19.00
C PRO A 61 3.00 3.06 18.57
N ASP A 62 4.30 2.84 18.36
CA ASP A 62 5.26 3.84 17.88
C ASP A 62 5.40 3.85 16.35
N TYR A 63 4.44 3.27 15.62
CA TYR A 63 4.31 3.30 14.15
C TYR A 63 5.34 2.47 13.36
N TYR A 64 6.13 1.63 14.02
CA TYR A 64 7.15 0.82 13.36
C TYR A 64 6.68 -0.60 13.09
N TYR A 65 7.40 -1.30 12.21
CA TYR A 65 7.15 -2.69 11.88
C TYR A 65 7.04 -3.57 13.13
N GLU A 66 5.95 -4.33 13.20
CA GLU A 66 5.78 -5.42 14.15
C GLU A 66 5.72 -6.75 13.40
N ARG A 67 6.59 -7.68 13.80
CA ARG A 67 6.65 -9.01 13.19
C ARG A 67 5.50 -9.87 13.73
N THR A 68 4.69 -10.41 12.81
CA THR A 68 3.62 -11.37 13.14
C THR A 68 3.93 -12.72 12.50
N GLU A 69 3.32 -13.80 13.02
CA GLU A 69 3.44 -15.13 12.39
C GLU A 69 2.76 -15.16 11.01
N GLU A 70 1.67 -14.43 10.85
CA GLU A 70 0.94 -14.32 9.58
C GLU A 70 1.79 -13.72 8.45
N TYR A 71 2.74 -12.85 8.78
CA TYR A 71 3.67 -12.28 7.80
C TYR A 71 4.42 -13.36 7.02
N LYS A 72 4.93 -14.40 7.70
CA LYS A 72 5.67 -15.48 7.04
C LYS A 72 4.76 -16.37 6.20
N GLU A 73 3.54 -16.61 6.66
CA GLU A 73 2.55 -17.40 5.92
C GLU A 73 2.17 -16.73 4.60
N ILE A 74 1.99 -15.40 4.60
CA ILE A 74 1.70 -14.64 3.37
C ILE A 74 2.93 -14.55 2.47
N LEU A 75 4.10 -14.19 3.03
CA LEU A 75 5.34 -13.98 2.30
C LEU A 75 5.81 -15.25 1.57
N ASN A 76 5.71 -16.41 2.23
CA ASN A 76 6.15 -17.70 1.69
C ASN A 76 5.04 -18.44 0.93
N TYR A 77 3.91 -17.77 0.63
CA TYR A 77 2.75 -18.37 -0.04
C TYR A 77 2.13 -19.58 0.69
N GLY A 78 2.32 -19.69 2.01
CA GLY A 78 1.57 -20.63 2.87
C GLY A 78 0.08 -20.27 2.91
N LYS A 79 -0.24 -18.97 2.88
CA LYS A 79 -1.57 -18.42 2.60
C LYS A 79 -1.54 -17.62 1.29
N THR A 80 -2.55 -17.83 0.45
CA THR A 80 -2.69 -17.10 -0.83
C THR A 80 -4.01 -16.33 -0.91
N GLY A 81 -3.97 -15.16 -1.53
CA GLY A 81 -5.13 -14.28 -1.70
C GLY A 81 -4.83 -12.81 -1.36
N GLU A 82 -5.87 -12.11 -0.93
CA GLU A 82 -5.83 -10.70 -0.56
C GLU A 82 -5.97 -10.54 0.96
N PHE A 83 -5.01 -9.88 1.58
CA PHE A 83 -4.92 -9.74 3.03
C PHE A 83 -4.96 -8.27 3.43
N THR A 84 -5.85 -7.91 4.35
CA THR A 84 -5.85 -6.56 4.94
C THR A 84 -4.64 -6.38 5.83
N VAL A 85 -3.89 -5.32 5.62
CA VAL A 85 -2.63 -5.06 6.29
C VAL A 85 -2.54 -3.60 6.76
N PRO A 86 -1.86 -3.31 7.88
CA PRO A 86 -1.70 -1.95 8.37
C PRO A 86 -0.86 -1.05 7.47
N MET A 87 -0.08 -1.61 6.54
CA MET A 87 0.72 -0.81 5.61
C MET A 87 1.10 -1.60 4.35
N VAL A 88 1.07 -0.93 3.20
CA VAL A 88 1.69 -1.34 1.93
C VAL A 88 2.52 -0.19 1.37
N HIS A 89 3.59 -0.51 0.65
CA HIS A 89 4.46 0.49 0.01
C HIS A 89 5.02 0.03 -1.33
N SER A 90 5.83 0.89 -1.97
CA SER A 90 6.58 0.70 -3.22
C SER A 90 5.81 0.38 -4.50
N ALA A 91 4.66 -0.29 -4.44
CA ALA A 91 3.77 -0.55 -5.56
C ALA A 91 2.32 -0.54 -5.06
N VAL A 92 1.64 0.59 -5.18
CA VAL A 92 0.31 0.79 -4.57
C VAL A 92 -0.66 1.31 -5.63
N MET A 93 -1.81 0.63 -5.75
CA MET A 93 -2.96 1.09 -6.53
C MET A 93 -4.02 1.64 -5.59
N VAL A 94 -4.51 2.85 -5.88
CA VAL A 94 -5.55 3.52 -5.08
C VAL A 94 -6.80 3.71 -5.92
N ASN A 95 -7.95 3.34 -5.37
CA ASN A 95 -9.24 3.63 -5.98
C ASN A 95 -9.70 5.06 -5.63
N ILE A 96 -9.55 6.00 -6.57
CA ILE A 96 -9.91 7.41 -6.33
C ILE A 96 -11.40 7.73 -6.47
N ASN A 97 -12.22 6.74 -6.87
CA ASN A 97 -13.66 6.93 -6.90
C ASN A 97 -14.26 6.99 -5.48
N LEU A 98 -13.46 6.63 -4.47
CA LEU A 98 -13.80 6.79 -3.06
C LEU A 98 -13.59 8.25 -2.64
N LEU A 99 -14.62 8.85 -2.05
CA LEU A 99 -14.60 10.26 -1.64
C LEU A 99 -13.49 10.52 -0.61
N GLU A 100 -13.20 9.52 0.22
CA GLU A 100 -12.19 9.54 1.27
C GLU A 100 -10.76 9.50 0.70
N ALA A 101 -10.56 9.02 -0.53
CA ALA A 101 -9.24 8.93 -1.17
C ALA A 101 -8.55 10.31 -1.32
N LYS A 102 -9.33 11.40 -1.35
CA LYS A 102 -8.79 12.77 -1.35
C LYS A 102 -8.00 13.14 -0.08
N ASN A 103 -8.24 12.41 1.01
CA ASN A 103 -7.57 12.62 2.30
C ASN A 103 -6.26 11.83 2.41
N LEU A 104 -5.96 10.94 1.46
CA LEU A 104 -4.69 10.22 1.40
C LEU A 104 -3.54 11.19 1.16
N ALA A 105 -2.44 10.98 1.88
CA ALA A 105 -1.31 11.89 1.88
C ALA A 105 0.00 11.18 2.23
N PHE A 106 1.10 11.68 1.67
CA PHE A 106 2.47 11.27 1.98
C PHE A 106 3.21 12.29 2.87
N GLU A 107 2.54 13.37 3.27
CA GLU A 107 3.12 14.45 4.05
C GLU A 107 2.30 14.74 5.32
N THR A 108 2.98 14.89 6.45
CA THR A 108 2.39 15.16 7.78
C THR A 108 1.50 16.38 7.79
N LYS A 109 1.88 17.45 7.07
CA LYS A 109 1.09 18.70 6.95
C LYS A 109 -0.31 18.51 6.39
N ARG A 110 -0.57 17.40 5.70
CA ARG A 110 -1.87 17.06 5.13
C ARG A 110 -2.70 16.15 6.04
N LEU A 111 -2.12 15.61 7.11
CA LEU A 111 -2.85 14.85 8.12
C LEU A 111 -3.65 15.80 9.03
N PRO A 112 -4.73 15.31 9.68
CA PRO A 112 -5.46 16.11 10.66
C PRO A 112 -4.53 16.62 11.79
N PRO A 113 -4.57 17.93 12.12
CA PRO A 113 -3.70 18.50 13.15
C PRO A 113 -3.83 17.78 14.50
N GLY A 114 -2.70 17.50 15.14
CA GLY A 114 -2.65 16.86 16.46
C GLY A 114 -3.00 15.37 16.51
N ARG A 115 -3.30 14.73 15.38
CA ARG A 115 -3.55 13.27 15.34
C ARG A 115 -2.28 12.43 15.20
N TYR A 116 -1.26 12.97 14.52
CA TYR A 116 -0.05 12.22 14.19
C TYR A 116 1.14 12.74 14.98
N GLY A 117 1.75 11.86 15.79
CA GLY A 117 2.98 12.10 16.54
C GLY A 117 4.13 11.15 16.15
N GLY A 118 4.01 10.47 15.01
CA GLY A 118 4.99 9.51 14.52
C GLY A 118 6.15 10.14 13.74
N PRO A 119 7.02 9.31 13.14
CA PRO A 119 8.20 9.77 12.39
C PRO A 119 7.85 10.53 11.09
N GLN A 120 8.79 11.34 10.59
CA GLN A 120 8.64 11.98 9.28
C GLN A 120 9.05 11.00 8.17
N ASP A 121 8.17 10.06 7.87
CA ASP A 121 8.38 8.95 6.93
C ASP A 121 7.14 8.80 6.03
N ASP A 122 7.31 8.86 4.71
CA ASP A 122 6.22 8.97 3.74
C ASP A 122 5.33 7.72 3.68
N ILE A 123 5.90 6.53 3.80
CA ILE A 123 5.16 5.26 3.82
C ILE A 123 4.34 5.10 5.10
N ILE A 124 4.89 5.48 6.26
CA ILE A 124 4.13 5.50 7.52
C ILE A 124 3.03 6.56 7.46
N ILE A 125 3.34 7.77 6.97
CA ILE A 125 2.36 8.84 6.83
C ILE A 125 1.22 8.43 5.90
N PHE A 126 1.52 7.76 4.78
CA PHE A 126 0.51 7.24 3.87
C PHE A 126 -0.41 6.22 4.55
N ALA A 127 0.16 5.24 5.24
CA ALA A 127 -0.60 4.25 6.02
C ALA A 127 -1.52 4.91 7.06
N MET A 128 -1.00 5.90 7.79
CA MET A 128 -1.79 6.63 8.78
C MET A 128 -2.87 7.50 8.15
N SER A 129 -2.62 8.11 6.98
CA SER A 129 -3.64 8.86 6.23
C SER A 129 -4.81 7.96 5.81
N ALA A 130 -4.51 6.73 5.37
CA ALA A 130 -5.52 5.73 5.03
C ALA A 130 -6.31 5.29 6.27
N ASN A 131 -5.62 4.97 7.36
CA ASN A 131 -6.22 4.60 8.64
C ASN A 131 -7.14 5.71 9.19
N TYR A 132 -6.69 6.96 9.23
CA TYR A 132 -7.51 8.10 9.66
C TYR A 132 -8.72 8.36 8.78
N SER A 133 -8.67 7.93 7.52
CA SER A 133 -9.75 8.03 6.55
C SER A 133 -10.67 6.79 6.54
N GLY A 134 -10.40 5.78 7.39
CA GLY A 134 -11.15 4.54 7.42
C GLY A 134 -10.98 3.67 6.16
N ILE A 135 -9.90 3.89 5.40
CA ILE A 135 -9.64 3.19 4.15
C ILE A 135 -8.71 1.99 4.44
N PRO A 136 -9.17 0.74 4.25
CA PRO A 136 -8.32 -0.42 4.42
C PRO A 136 -7.30 -0.52 3.29
N MET A 137 -6.13 -1.06 3.61
CA MET A 137 -5.09 -1.42 2.66
C MET A 137 -4.97 -2.93 2.57
N ALA A 138 -4.69 -3.44 1.37
CA ALA A 138 -4.54 -4.87 1.13
C ALA A 138 -3.28 -5.21 0.35
N ILE A 139 -2.67 -6.36 0.67
CA ILE A 139 -1.62 -6.99 -0.11
C ILE A 139 -2.21 -8.18 -0.87
N SER A 140 -1.86 -8.34 -2.15
CA SER A 140 -2.28 -9.46 -3.01
C SER A 140 -1.05 -10.25 -3.46
N ASN A 141 -0.98 -11.54 -3.12
CA ASN A 141 0.09 -12.44 -3.57
C ASN A 141 -0.34 -13.36 -4.74
#